data_AF-A0A924U035-F1
#
_entry.id   AF-A0A924U035-F1
#
_cell.length_a   1.000
_cell.length_b   1.000
_cell.length_c   1.000
_cell.angle_alpha   90.00
_cell.angle_beta   90.00
_cell.angle_gamma   90.00
#
_symmetry.space_group_name_H-M   'P 1'
#
loop_
_entity.id
_entity.type
_entity.pdbx_description
1 polymer ?
#
loop_
_entity_poly.entity_id
_entity_poly.type
_entity_poly.pdbx_seq_one_letter_code
_entity_poly.pdbx_strand_id
1 'polypeptide(L)'
;ASDPTRWMPRDPEGAAHVQRWLSVAAGPLANGPAAARVLVVFNRPIDATETIARSHALLQVMEAQLSRQSFLVGASATLADLANYAYVAHAPEGNVSLDPYPQLRAWLERIEAMPGFVPMVRTPVGLAVSSK
;
A
#
# COMPACT_ATOMS: atom_id res chain seq x y z
N ALA A 1 -21.66 18.06 -1.26
CA ALA A 1 -20.65 17.28 -0.52
C ALA A 1 -20.46 15.96 -1.25
N SER A 2 -19.24 15.44 -1.36
CA SER A 2 -18.99 14.10 -1.90
C SER A 2 -19.76 13.07 -1.07
N ASP A 3 -20.43 12.13 -1.74
CA ASP A 3 -21.15 11.05 -1.07
C ASP A 3 -20.17 10.21 -0.24
N PRO A 4 -20.30 10.16 1.10
CA PRO A 4 -19.39 9.41 1.95
C PRO A 4 -19.48 7.90 1.74
N THR A 5 -20.58 7.40 1.16
CA THR A 5 -20.75 5.97 0.86
C THR A 5 -19.78 5.46 -0.20
N ARG A 6 -19.16 6.36 -0.98
CA ARG A 6 -18.10 6.00 -1.94
C ARG A 6 -16.90 5.33 -1.26
N TRP A 7 -16.60 5.74 -0.02
CA TRP A 7 -15.43 5.27 0.71
C TRP A 7 -15.69 3.98 1.49
N MET A 8 -16.94 3.77 1.90
CA MET A 8 -17.39 2.58 2.60
C MET A 8 -18.78 2.20 2.05
N PRO A 9 -18.85 1.24 1.11
CA PRO A 9 -20.12 0.75 0.57
C PRO A 9 -21.04 0.24 1.69
N ARG A 10 -22.36 0.39 1.51
CA ARG A 10 -23.36 -0.02 2.49
C ARG A 10 -24.00 -1.38 2.20
N ASP A 11 -23.81 -1.90 1.00
CA ASP A 11 -24.21 -3.28 0.70
C ASP A 11 -23.27 -4.26 1.42
N PRO A 12 -23.77 -5.42 1.89
CA PRO A 12 -22.98 -6.34 2.69
C PRO A 12 -21.72 -6.86 1.98
N GLU A 13 -21.77 -7.05 0.66
CA GLU A 13 -20.66 -7.58 -0.12
C GLU A 13 -19.52 -6.56 -0.26
N GLY A 14 -19.85 -5.34 -0.68
CA GLY A 14 -18.89 -4.23 -0.78
C GLY A 14 -18.24 -3.91 0.57
N ALA A 15 -19.04 -3.87 1.64
CA ALA A 15 -18.54 -3.67 3.00
C ALA A 15 -17.57 -4.79 3.43
N ALA A 16 -17.91 -6.06 3.14
CA ALA A 16 -17.04 -7.19 3.45
C ALA A 16 -15.71 -7.15 2.67
N HIS A 17 -15.74 -6.71 1.40
CA HIS A 17 -14.53 -6.54 0.61
C HIS A 17 -13.62 -5.44 1.15
N VAL A 18 -14.17 -4.30 1.58
CA VAL A 18 -13.38 -3.25 2.25
C VAL A 18 -12.81 -3.80 3.56
N GLN A 19 -13.62 -4.46 4.38
CA GLN A 19 -13.17 -5.02 5.66
C GLN A 19 -12.03 -6.02 5.50
N ARG A 20 -12.05 -6.85 4.45
CA ARG A 20 -10.95 -7.77 4.13
C ARG A 20 -9.62 -7.02 3.98
N TRP A 21 -9.62 -5.91 3.25
CA TRP A 21 -8.41 -5.10 3.05
C TRP A 21 -8.00 -4.29 4.28
N LEU A 22 -8.92 -3.96 5.19
CA LEU A 22 -8.58 -3.42 6.50
C LEU A 22 -7.84 -4.45 7.35
N SER A 23 -8.25 -5.72 7.32
CA SER A 23 -7.49 -6.81 7.96
C SER A 23 -6.12 -7.02 7.32
N VAL A 24 -6.00 -6.86 6.00
CA VAL A 24 -4.70 -6.87 5.30
C VAL A 24 -3.80 -5.73 5.79
N ALA A 25 -4.35 -4.52 5.92
CA ALA A 25 -3.62 -3.36 6.41
C ALA A 25 -3.13 -3.56 7.86
N ALA A 26 -3.98 -4.09 8.74
CA ALA A 26 -3.64 -4.34 10.14
C ALA A 26 -2.68 -5.52 10.36
N GLY A 27 -2.63 -6.46 9.42
CA GLY A 27 -1.82 -7.68 9.50
C GLY A 27 -0.64 -7.66 8.53
N PRO A 28 -0.77 -8.28 7.34
CA PRO A 28 0.30 -8.36 6.34
C PRO A 28 1.03 -7.05 6.05
N LEU A 29 0.33 -5.92 5.91
CA LEU A 29 0.96 -4.64 5.59
C LEU A 29 1.78 -4.10 6.78
N ALA A 30 1.19 -4.14 7.97
CA ALA A 30 1.85 -3.72 9.21
C ALA A 30 3.11 -4.55 9.51
N ASN A 31 3.03 -5.87 9.29
CA ASN A 31 4.13 -6.80 9.58
C ASN A 31 5.11 -7.00 8.42
N GLY A 32 4.83 -6.41 7.26
CA GLY A 32 5.68 -6.44 6.06
C GLY A 32 6.22 -5.04 5.76
N PRO A 33 5.68 -4.30 4.76
CA PRO A 33 6.27 -3.03 4.31
C PRO A 33 6.44 -2.00 5.42
N ALA A 34 5.46 -1.88 6.33
CA ALA A 34 5.55 -0.92 7.43
C ALA A 34 6.68 -1.26 8.41
N ALA A 35 6.78 -2.53 8.81
CA ALA A 35 7.87 -3.00 9.66
C ALA A 35 9.24 -2.84 8.98
N ALA A 36 9.37 -3.17 7.69
CA ALA A 36 10.62 -3.03 6.94
C ALA A 36 11.09 -1.56 6.95
N ARG A 37 10.15 -0.64 6.70
CA ARG A 37 10.40 0.80 6.75
C ARG A 37 10.85 1.26 8.14
N VAL A 38 10.22 0.78 9.21
CA VAL A 38 10.63 1.10 10.60
C VAL A 38 12.06 0.64 10.88
N LEU A 39 12.45 -0.55 10.42
CA LEU A 39 13.81 -1.05 10.64
C LEU A 39 14.86 -0.15 9.98
N VAL A 40 14.62 0.26 8.73
CA VAL A 40 15.56 1.06 7.95
C VAL A 40 15.59 2.52 8.39
N VAL A 41 14.43 3.18 8.49
CA VAL A 41 14.34 4.61 8.86
C VAL A 41 14.94 4.89 10.23
N PHE A 42 14.76 3.98 11.20
CA PHE A 42 15.30 4.14 12.55
C PHE A 42 16.63 3.43 12.77
N ASN A 43 17.27 2.92 11.71
CA ASN A 43 18.56 2.22 11.76
C ASN A 43 18.62 1.15 12.86
N ARG A 44 17.60 0.29 12.93
CA ARG A 44 17.51 -0.76 13.96
C ARG A 44 18.42 -1.94 13.58
N PRO A 45 19.18 -2.52 14.52
CA PRO A 45 20.09 -3.63 14.24
C PRO A 45 19.36 -4.99 14.23
N ILE A 46 18.27 -5.09 13.45
CA ILE A 46 17.45 -6.29 13.31
C ILE A 46 17.56 -6.77 11.87
N ASP A 47 17.69 -8.08 11.67
CA ASP A 47 17.64 -8.68 10.35
C ASP A 47 16.26 -8.46 9.69
N ALA A 48 16.25 -7.70 8.59
CA ALA A 48 15.05 -7.34 7.86
C ALA A 48 14.63 -8.39 6.80
N THR A 49 15.40 -9.47 6.61
CA THR A 49 15.20 -10.46 5.53
C THR A 49 13.77 -11.01 5.51
N GLU A 50 13.28 -11.48 6.65
CA GLU A 50 11.92 -12.03 6.77
C GLU A 50 10.84 -10.96 6.52
N THR A 51 11.08 -9.73 6.98
CA THR A 51 10.15 -8.62 6.79
C THR A 51 10.07 -8.20 5.32
N ILE A 52 11.22 -8.19 4.61
CA ILE A 52 11.29 -7.94 3.17
C ILE A 52 10.56 -9.06 2.40
N ALA A 53 10.78 -10.33 2.77
CA ALA A 53 10.08 -11.47 2.15
C ALA A 53 8.55 -11.37 2.33
N ARG A 54 8.08 -11.05 3.54
CA ARG A 54 6.65 -10.79 3.82
C ARG A 54 6.10 -9.64 3.01
N SER A 55 6.89 -8.59 2.82
CA SER A 55 6.52 -7.46 1.99
C SER A 55 6.26 -7.89 0.56
N HIS A 56 7.20 -8.62 -0.06
CA HIS A 56 7.04 -9.12 -1.42
C HIS A 56 5.86 -10.09 -1.56
N ALA A 57 5.60 -10.93 -0.55
CA ALA A 57 4.43 -11.82 -0.54
C ALA A 57 3.10 -11.02 -0.58
N LEU A 58 2.99 -9.94 0.21
CA LEU A 58 1.82 -9.06 0.16
C LEU A 58 1.72 -8.33 -1.19
N LEU A 59 2.82 -7.78 -1.70
CA LEU A 59 2.82 -7.03 -2.96
C LEU A 59 2.41 -7.93 -4.14
N GLN A 60 2.77 -9.22 -4.14
CA GLN A 60 2.29 -10.20 -5.12
C GLN A 60 0.77 -10.39 -5.08
N VAL A 61 0.18 -10.46 -3.87
CA VAL A 61 -1.28 -10.56 -3.70
C VAL A 61 -1.97 -9.30 -4.21
N MET A 62 -1.43 -8.12 -3.89
CA MET A 62 -1.96 -6.84 -4.35
C MET A 62 -1.85 -6.70 -5.87
N GLU A 63 -0.71 -7.06 -6.47
CA GLU A 63 -0.52 -7.07 -7.93
C GLU A 63 -1.56 -7.95 -8.63
N ALA A 64 -1.80 -9.17 -8.11
CA ALA A 64 -2.81 -10.08 -8.64
C ALA A 64 -4.25 -9.56 -8.47
N GLN A 65 -4.52 -8.78 -7.41
CA GLN A 65 -5.81 -8.11 -7.25
C GLN A 65 -5.98 -7.00 -8.28
N LEU A 66 -4.97 -6.15 -8.43
CA LEU A 66 -4.99 -4.94 -9.26
C LEU A 66 -4.85 -5.22 -10.76
N SER A 67 -4.43 -6.42 -11.14
CA SER A 67 -4.49 -6.87 -12.53
C SER A 67 -5.92 -7.06 -13.05
N ARG A 68 -6.91 -7.17 -12.13
CA ARG A 68 -8.32 -7.42 -12.48
C ARG A 68 -9.20 -6.17 -12.37
N GLN A 69 -8.72 -5.11 -11.72
CA GLN A 69 -9.54 -3.95 -11.34
C GLN A 69 -8.65 -2.77 -10.95
N SER A 70 -9.19 -1.55 -11.05
CA SER A 70 -8.41 -0.32 -10.89
C SER A 70 -8.03 -0.01 -9.44
N PHE A 71 -8.85 -0.42 -8.47
CA PHE A 71 -8.67 -0.23 -7.02
C PHE A 71 -8.87 -1.54 -6.27
N LEU A 72 -8.52 -1.60 -4.99
CA LEU A 72 -8.54 -2.85 -4.22
C LEU A 72 -9.94 -3.47 -4.08
N VAL A 73 -11.00 -2.62 -4.16
CA VAL A 73 -12.42 -3.00 -4.08
C VAL A 73 -13.19 -2.38 -5.25
N GLY A 74 -12.78 -2.72 -6.48
CA GLY A 74 -13.53 -2.45 -7.70
C GLY A 74 -12.99 -1.28 -8.52
N ALA A 75 -13.92 -0.55 -9.15
CA ALA A 75 -13.62 0.50 -10.12
C ALA A 75 -13.34 1.87 -9.48
N SER A 76 -13.57 2.05 -8.18
CA SER A 76 -13.41 3.33 -7.48
C SER A 76 -12.68 3.16 -6.16
N ALA A 77 -11.95 4.20 -5.75
CA ALA A 77 -11.19 4.19 -4.51
C ALA A 77 -12.11 4.10 -3.28
N THR A 78 -11.72 3.27 -2.32
CA THR A 78 -12.41 3.07 -1.04
C THR A 78 -11.45 3.24 0.13
N LEU A 79 -11.93 3.07 1.38
CA LEU A 79 -11.06 3.02 2.55
C LEU A 79 -10.05 1.87 2.49
N ALA A 80 -10.28 0.82 1.69
CA ALA A 80 -9.29 -0.23 1.45
C ALA A 80 -8.00 0.36 0.84
N ASP A 81 -8.14 1.23 -0.15
CA ASP A 81 -7.01 1.84 -0.86
C ASP A 81 -6.23 2.77 0.06
N LEU A 82 -6.95 3.66 0.77
CA LEU A 82 -6.33 4.61 1.70
C LEU A 82 -5.59 3.92 2.86
N ALA A 83 -6.17 2.84 3.40
CA ALA A 83 -5.56 2.09 4.49
C ALA A 83 -4.26 1.36 4.07
N ASN A 84 -4.09 1.06 2.78
CA ASN A 84 -2.92 0.36 2.27
C ASN A 84 -1.89 1.29 1.59
N TYR A 85 -2.32 2.43 1.04
CA TYR A 85 -1.50 3.32 0.20
C TYR A 85 -0.15 3.69 0.82
N ALA A 86 -0.13 4.32 1.99
CA ALA A 86 1.09 4.99 2.48
C ALA A 86 2.26 4.02 2.69
N TYR A 87 2.01 2.85 3.26
CA TYR A 87 3.08 1.87 3.49
C TYR A 87 3.51 1.12 2.24
N VAL A 88 2.66 1.04 1.22
CA VAL A 88 3.04 0.50 -0.08
C VAL A 88 3.86 1.53 -0.86
N ALA A 89 3.40 2.78 -0.94
CA ALA A 89 4.09 3.87 -1.64
C ALA A 89 5.50 4.10 -1.10
N HIS A 90 5.69 3.94 0.22
CA HIS A 90 6.97 4.13 0.91
C HIS A 90 7.72 2.81 1.21
N ALA A 91 7.30 1.69 0.64
CA ALA A 91 8.00 0.42 0.77
C ALA A 91 9.50 0.49 0.36
N PRO A 92 9.91 1.29 -0.66
CA PRO A 92 11.32 1.47 -1.00
C PRO A 92 12.19 2.01 0.15
N GLU A 93 11.62 2.81 1.05
CA GLU A 93 12.33 3.29 2.25
C GLU A 93 12.67 2.15 3.23
N GLY A 94 12.03 0.98 3.08
CA GLY A 94 12.31 -0.27 3.80
C GLY A 94 13.09 -1.31 3.00
N ASN A 95 13.78 -0.91 1.93
CA ASN A 95 14.48 -1.81 1.00
C ASN A 95 13.59 -2.79 0.22
N VAL A 96 12.31 -2.48 0.05
CA VAL A 96 11.37 -3.29 -0.72
C VAL A 96 11.14 -2.62 -2.08
N SER A 97 11.61 -3.24 -3.17
CA SER A 97 11.41 -2.69 -4.52
C SER A 97 9.96 -2.89 -5.00
N LEU A 98 9.44 -1.87 -5.67
CA LEU A 98 8.13 -1.89 -6.34
C LEU A 98 8.23 -2.19 -7.85
N ASP A 99 9.44 -2.24 -8.41
CA ASP A 99 9.65 -2.40 -9.86
C ASP A 99 8.94 -3.62 -10.46
N PRO A 100 8.92 -4.80 -9.78
CA PRO A 100 8.25 -6.00 -10.31
C PRO A 100 6.73 -5.91 -10.39
N TYR A 101 6.10 -4.87 -9.84
CA TYR A 101 4.64 -4.79 -9.64
C TYR A 101 4.03 -3.62 -10.43
N PRO A 102 3.88 -3.74 -11.76
CA PRO A 102 3.38 -2.65 -12.60
C PRO A 102 1.93 -2.24 -12.28
N GLN A 103 1.03 -3.18 -11.96
CA GLN A 103 -0.37 -2.84 -11.65
C GLN A 103 -0.49 -2.13 -10.31
N LEU A 104 0.35 -2.54 -9.35
CA LEU A 104 0.51 -1.87 -8.07
C LEU A 104 1.06 -0.46 -8.23
N ARG A 105 2.09 -0.25 -9.07
CA ARG A 105 2.62 1.10 -9.34
C ARG A 105 1.58 1.98 -10.02
N ALA A 106 0.84 1.46 -11.01
CA ALA A 106 -0.25 2.19 -11.64
C ALA A 106 -1.38 2.52 -10.65
N TRP A 107 -1.62 1.68 -9.66
CA TRP A 107 -2.58 1.95 -8.57
C TRP A 107 -2.13 3.09 -7.66
N LEU A 108 -0.84 3.15 -7.31
CA LEU A 108 -0.27 4.29 -6.58
C LEU A 108 -0.46 5.59 -7.36
N GLU A 109 -0.12 5.61 -8.65
CA GLU A 109 -0.29 6.78 -9.52
C GLU A 109 -1.75 7.24 -9.59
N ARG A 110 -2.71 6.30 -9.65
CA ARG A 110 -4.14 6.63 -9.64
C ARG A 110 -4.58 7.31 -8.34
N ILE A 111 -4.07 6.88 -7.19
CA ILE A 111 -4.37 7.50 -5.89
C ILE A 111 -3.74 8.88 -5.81
N GLU A 112 -2.48 9.01 -6.24
CA GLU A 112 -1.74 10.27 -6.22
C GLU A 112 -2.34 11.33 -7.15
N ALA A 113 -3.01 10.91 -8.22
CA ALA A 113 -3.75 11.79 -9.13
C ALA A 113 -5.12 12.24 -8.60
N MET A 114 -5.59 11.75 -7.44
CA MET A 114 -6.90 12.11 -6.91
C MET A 114 -6.95 13.58 -6.43
N PRO A 115 -8.05 14.31 -6.67
CA PRO A 115 -8.21 15.67 -6.16
C PRO A 115 -8.06 15.73 -4.63
N GLY A 116 -7.21 16.65 -4.16
CA GLY A 116 -6.93 16.85 -2.74
C GLY A 116 -5.88 15.89 -2.16
N PHE A 117 -5.20 15.10 -3.00
CA PHE A 117 -4.06 14.31 -2.56
C PHE A 117 -2.93 15.20 -2.05
N VAL A 118 -2.38 14.85 -0.89
CA VAL A 118 -1.21 15.49 -0.30
C VAL A 118 -0.16 14.38 -0.07
N PRO A 119 1.03 14.47 -0.69
CA PRO A 119 2.04 13.44 -0.56
C PRO A 119 2.59 13.38 0.87
N MET A 120 2.86 12.17 1.34
CA MET A 120 3.64 11.97 2.56
C MET A 120 5.11 12.29 2.28
N VAL A 121 5.77 12.96 3.22
CA VAL A 121 7.19 13.32 3.11
C VAL A 121 8.03 12.05 3.03
N ARG A 122 8.88 11.96 2.00
CA ARG A 122 9.82 10.84 1.81
C ARG A 122 11.05 11.01 2.67
N THR A 123 11.58 9.89 3.16
CA THR A 123 12.88 9.84 3.85
C THR A 123 13.94 9.31 2.87
N PRO A 124 15.10 9.96 2.71
CA PRO A 124 16.13 9.52 1.76
C PRO A 124 16.94 8.34 2.32
N VAL A 125 16.28 7.19 2.49
CA VAL A 125 16.86 5.95 3.03
C VAL A 125 16.45 4.75 2.19
N GLY A 126 17.16 3.63 2.36
CA GLY A 126 16.92 2.40 1.62
C GLY A 126 17.03 2.62 0.11
N LEU A 127 16.05 2.11 -0.65
CA LEU A 127 15.98 2.30 -2.10
C LEU A 127 15.51 3.71 -2.51
N ALA A 128 15.06 4.53 -1.56
CA ALA A 128 14.59 5.89 -1.83
C ALA A 128 15.72 6.95 -1.90
N VAL A 129 16.99 6.55 -1.73
CA VAL A 129 18.16 7.46 -1.75
C VAL A 129 18.40 8.06 -3.15
N SER A 130 17.93 7.43 -4.22
CA SER A 130 18.24 7.79 -5.61
C SER A 130 17.04 8.19 -6.48
N SER A 131 15.82 8.19 -5.92
CA SER A 131 14.63 8.62 -6.67
C SER A 131 14.54 10.14 -6.71
N LYS A 132 15.24 10.75 -7.67
CA LYS A 132 15.05 12.14 -8.09
C LYS A 132 13.84 12.29 -8.98
#